data_AF-A0A1Z9NRB3-F1
#
_entry.id   AF-A0A1Z9NRB3-F1
#
_cell.length_a   1.000
_cell.length_b   1.000
_cell.length_c   1.000
_cell.angle_alpha   90.00
_cell.angle_beta   90.00
_cell.angle_gamma   90.00
#
_symmetry.space_group_name_H-M   'P 1'
#
loop_
_entity.id
_entity.type
_entity.pdbx_description
1 polymer ?
#
loop_
_entity_poly.entity_id
_entity_poly.type
_entity_poly.pdbx_seq_one_letter_code
_entity_poly.pdbx_strand_id
1 'polypeptide(L)'
;DLANTSLTLEANSTDNSALTKSIHAHASYYGTHVNDSDKSNVTDSTVFKNQRNSSDTDTYNLRKNYYQIFQKSSSTKALNQLAGVSFQWYLGHFKTHPTWSDQLGSNGLNWPTSGSCNAAQGNCPEYSGTISVSGSTVTFTATHGMDWGAGIKPFVLDTALTFTSAAWVEYMTNGSGWNENMHFYNPDSREQYQIPYNAFQNVGNALVKITSEAKVDITSLEGKTFICVERCLGATNLNTAIAEAFTKVDGEADAATLDKTPYVNKGPYFKVASYYDGNGNGDQDGGESSEGAGRYNNIGGVIEADLSSYTVTNGVLVGANADGGNIAWTSANATKLDSASYRDGIRKYRYKSKEPTYTVDNWSNNYGHSFRMNAVENTNKANISCDVDSGNSRGYTNRWRAVADDDALLVTGDSYYCAEKIRDGSVTSYTFELTKRPDYRVYNVTDSQITSISAPKSYEYEVPASGITYNFSGTNLTGKKYTLKFEGFGELHNFPGQVFNTCTGAVVGRYVDSWNQCYRFIPEFTLPDGAILTDKTGSDNIKVRALRGDEYLKKLSTLPSGRVYTKDLSDLPSSSDLVTVSTAIGSKPTTGILNSGKASVIHGETVAAPSQ
;
A
#
# COMPACT_ATOMS: atom_id res chain seq x y z
N ASP A 1 21.78 -0.65 -16.51
CA ASP A 1 21.07 -1.60 -15.66
C ASP A 1 21.32 -1.26 -14.20
N LEU A 2 20.47 -1.71 -13.28
CA LEU A 2 20.73 -1.59 -11.84
C LEU A 2 21.86 -2.58 -11.46
N ALA A 3 22.73 -2.20 -10.51
CA ALA A 3 23.96 -2.96 -10.23
C ALA A 3 23.70 -4.35 -9.61
N ASN A 4 22.80 -4.43 -8.61
CA ASN A 4 22.49 -5.66 -7.87
C ASN A 4 20.97 -5.84 -7.77
N THR A 5 20.32 -6.52 -8.71
CA THR A 5 18.86 -6.42 -8.90
C THR A 5 18.05 -7.48 -8.18
N SER A 6 18.58 -8.70 -8.11
CA SER A 6 18.03 -9.82 -7.35
C SER A 6 19.06 -10.92 -7.24
N LEU A 7 18.85 -11.82 -6.28
CA LEU A 7 19.57 -13.07 -6.14
C LEU A 7 18.61 -14.25 -6.35
N THR A 8 19.02 -15.20 -7.18
CA THR A 8 18.34 -16.50 -7.27
C THR A 8 19.17 -17.49 -6.48
N LEU A 9 18.61 -18.03 -5.41
CA LEU A 9 19.33 -18.78 -4.39
C LEU A 9 18.87 -20.24 -4.40
N GLU A 10 19.81 -21.17 -4.27
CA GLU A 10 19.55 -22.61 -4.06
C GLU A 10 20.29 -23.09 -2.81
N ALA A 11 19.56 -23.76 -1.91
CA ALA A 11 20.14 -24.59 -0.85
C ALA A 11 19.95 -26.06 -1.26
N ASN A 12 21.04 -26.80 -1.47
CA ASN A 12 21.03 -28.19 -1.91
C ASN A 12 21.48 -29.13 -0.78
N SER A 13 21.30 -30.44 -0.99
CA SER A 13 21.66 -31.48 0.01
C SER A 13 23.17 -31.69 0.18
N THR A 14 24.00 -31.26 -0.78
CA THR A 14 25.47 -31.34 -0.67
C THR A 14 25.99 -30.34 0.35
N ASP A 15 25.47 -29.10 0.30
CA ASP A 15 25.84 -28.03 1.21
C ASP A 15 25.04 -28.08 2.54
N ASN A 16 23.91 -28.81 2.55
CA ASN A 16 23.02 -28.94 3.70
C ASN A 16 22.58 -30.40 3.89
N SER A 17 23.31 -31.16 4.69
CA SER A 17 23.08 -32.61 4.87
C SER A 17 21.69 -32.98 5.42
N ALA A 18 21.01 -32.05 6.09
CA ALA A 18 19.66 -32.24 6.62
C ALA A 18 18.55 -32.11 5.55
N LEU A 19 18.86 -31.60 4.35
CA LEU A 19 17.86 -31.40 3.30
C LEU A 19 17.64 -32.67 2.49
N THR A 20 16.38 -33.06 2.35
CA THR A 20 15.93 -34.18 1.50
C THR A 20 15.63 -33.74 0.06
N LYS A 21 15.56 -32.43 -0.20
CA LYS A 21 15.37 -31.81 -1.52
C LYS A 21 16.00 -30.41 -1.53
N SER A 22 16.33 -29.89 -2.72
CA SER A 22 16.76 -28.49 -2.85
C SER A 22 15.64 -27.53 -2.47
N ILE A 23 16.01 -26.42 -1.84
CA ILE A 23 15.14 -25.28 -1.54
C ILE A 23 15.58 -24.12 -2.42
N HIS A 24 14.62 -23.52 -3.13
CA HIS A 24 14.87 -22.36 -3.97
C HIS A 24 14.29 -21.11 -3.34
N ALA A 25 15.04 -20.01 -3.42
CA ALA A 25 14.61 -18.71 -2.97
C ALA A 25 14.92 -17.63 -4.02
N HIS A 26 14.10 -16.59 -4.04
CA HIS A 26 14.32 -15.42 -4.88
C HIS A 26 14.31 -14.17 -3.99
N ALA A 27 15.44 -13.47 -3.96
CA ALA A 27 15.59 -12.25 -3.17
C ALA A 27 15.61 -11.02 -4.08
N SER A 28 14.68 -10.10 -3.85
CA SER A 28 14.63 -8.79 -4.51
C SER A 28 14.50 -7.67 -3.48
N TYR A 29 14.45 -6.42 -3.94
CA TYR A 29 14.19 -5.26 -3.07
C TYR A 29 12.90 -5.41 -2.24
N TYR A 30 11.90 -6.07 -2.81
CA TYR A 30 10.60 -6.23 -2.15
C TYR A 30 10.60 -7.30 -1.05
N GLY A 31 11.61 -8.15 -1.00
CA GLY A 31 11.78 -9.19 0.00
C GLY A 31 12.38 -10.45 -0.60
N THR A 32 12.57 -11.46 0.23
CA THR A 32 13.04 -12.78 -0.19
C THR A 32 11.92 -13.80 -0.08
N HIS A 33 11.56 -14.36 -1.22
CA HIS A 33 10.54 -15.39 -1.31
C HIS A 33 11.15 -16.77 -1.19
N VAL A 34 10.59 -17.57 -0.27
CA VAL A 34 10.78 -19.01 -0.17
C VAL A 34 9.40 -19.66 -0.31
N ASN A 35 9.32 -20.77 -1.05
CA ASN A 35 8.09 -21.53 -1.19
C ASN A 35 7.53 -21.93 0.18
N ASP A 36 6.20 -21.81 0.35
CA ASP A 36 5.55 -22.04 1.65
C ASP A 36 5.78 -23.46 2.19
N SER A 37 5.94 -24.48 1.33
CA SER A 37 6.25 -25.86 1.73
C SER A 37 7.66 -26.06 2.29
N ASP A 38 8.57 -25.11 2.03
CA ASP A 38 10.00 -25.26 2.33
C ASP A 38 10.43 -24.38 3.51
N LYS A 39 9.61 -23.41 3.93
CA LYS A 39 9.92 -22.44 4.98
C LYS A 39 10.28 -23.06 6.33
N SER A 40 9.68 -24.19 6.68
CA SER A 40 9.99 -24.91 7.93
C SER A 40 11.38 -25.54 7.94
N ASN A 41 11.98 -25.74 6.76
CA ASN A 41 13.30 -26.33 6.59
C ASN A 41 14.40 -25.27 6.42
N VAL A 42 14.03 -23.97 6.42
CA VAL A 42 14.98 -22.86 6.34
C VAL A 42 15.27 -22.36 7.76
N THR A 43 16.53 -22.52 8.16
CA THR A 43 17.12 -21.98 9.39
C THR A 43 18.13 -20.88 9.07
N ASP A 44 18.52 -20.10 10.08
CA ASP A 44 19.57 -19.09 9.96
C ASP A 44 20.95 -19.70 9.61
N SER A 45 21.10 -21.03 9.69
CA SER A 45 22.31 -21.78 9.30
C SER A 45 22.20 -22.49 7.95
N THR A 46 21.04 -22.43 7.29
CA THR A 46 20.86 -23.05 5.96
C THR A 46 21.69 -22.28 4.94
N VAL A 47 22.55 -23.00 4.23
CA VAL A 47 23.50 -22.45 3.25
C VAL A 47 22.86 -22.40 1.87
N PHE A 48 22.78 -21.20 1.31
CA PHE A 48 22.33 -20.90 -0.03
C PHE A 48 23.49 -20.43 -0.90
N LYS A 49 23.43 -20.75 -2.20
CA LYS A 49 24.36 -20.24 -3.22
C LYS A 49 23.61 -19.56 -4.36
N ASN A 50 24.19 -18.49 -4.88
CA ASN A 50 23.64 -17.77 -6.02
C ASN A 50 23.72 -18.63 -7.29
N GLN A 51 22.58 -18.90 -7.89
CA GLN A 51 22.46 -19.65 -9.14
C GLN A 51 22.53 -18.74 -10.38
N ARG A 52 22.33 -17.43 -10.22
CA ARG A 52 22.32 -16.47 -11.33
C ARG A 52 23.73 -16.14 -11.83
N ASN A 53 24.73 -16.15 -10.95
CA ASN A 53 26.09 -15.76 -11.28
C ASN A 53 27.07 -16.89 -10.92
N SER A 54 27.63 -17.56 -11.91
CA SER A 54 28.59 -18.66 -11.68
C SER A 54 29.94 -18.19 -11.12
N SER A 55 30.24 -16.89 -11.21
CA SER A 55 31.45 -16.29 -10.64
C SER A 55 31.25 -15.86 -9.18
N ASP A 56 30.01 -15.86 -8.69
CA ASP A 56 29.70 -15.61 -7.28
C ASP A 56 29.99 -16.88 -6.47
N THR A 57 31.08 -16.86 -5.72
CA THR A 57 31.50 -17.96 -4.86
C THR A 57 31.03 -17.80 -3.41
N ASP A 58 30.28 -16.74 -3.11
CA ASP A 58 29.81 -16.50 -1.76
C ASP A 58 28.74 -17.51 -1.34
N THR A 59 28.61 -17.65 -0.02
CA THR A 59 27.54 -18.40 0.60
C THR A 59 26.63 -17.46 1.36
N TYR A 60 25.35 -17.78 1.36
CA TYR A 60 24.31 -16.93 1.92
C TYR A 60 23.48 -17.70 2.93
N ASN A 61 22.93 -17.01 3.92
CA ASN A 61 21.88 -17.52 4.79
C ASN A 61 20.66 -16.60 4.77
N LEU A 62 19.49 -17.21 4.94
CA LEU A 62 18.21 -16.50 4.99
C LEU A 62 17.77 -16.39 6.45
N ARG A 63 17.71 -15.17 6.98
CA ARG A 63 17.21 -14.93 8.33
C ARG A 63 15.81 -14.35 8.26
N LYS A 64 14.90 -14.89 9.09
CA LYS A 64 13.51 -14.45 9.12
C LYS A 64 13.40 -13.00 9.58
N ASN A 65 12.58 -12.24 8.88
CA ASN A 65 12.24 -10.86 9.20
C ASN A 65 10.73 -10.67 9.10
N TYR A 66 10.16 -9.97 10.07
CA TYR A 66 8.74 -9.61 10.08
C TYR A 66 8.51 -8.11 9.98
N TYR A 67 9.58 -7.31 9.90
CA TYR A 67 9.44 -5.86 9.74
C TYR A 67 9.34 -5.46 8.28
N GLN A 68 8.32 -4.68 8.00
CA GLN A 68 8.22 -3.88 6.80
C GLN A 68 8.06 -2.42 7.25
N ILE A 69 9.04 -1.59 6.90
CA ILE A 69 9.08 -0.20 7.37
C ILE A 69 9.02 0.72 6.16
N PHE A 70 8.17 1.73 6.25
CA PHE A 70 8.06 2.78 5.24
C PHE A 70 8.35 4.12 5.87
N GLN A 71 9.37 4.82 5.37
CA GLN A 71 9.57 6.22 5.67
C GLN A 71 8.65 7.05 4.76
N LYS A 72 7.87 7.93 5.37
CA LYS A 72 7.06 8.93 4.67
C LYS A 72 7.78 10.26 4.71
N SER A 73 8.01 10.82 3.54
CA SER A 73 8.67 12.10 3.36
C SER A 73 7.78 13.00 2.52
N SER A 74 7.82 14.30 2.79
CA SER A 74 7.03 15.30 2.07
C SER A 74 7.93 16.18 1.21
N SER A 75 7.45 16.50 0.02
CA SER A 75 7.99 17.51 -0.89
C SER A 75 6.89 18.50 -1.26
N THR A 76 7.24 19.57 -1.97
CA THR A 76 6.27 20.61 -2.33
C THR A 76 6.38 21.01 -3.80
N LYS A 77 5.24 21.29 -4.43
CA LYS A 77 5.13 21.88 -5.78
C LYS A 77 4.06 22.95 -5.80
N ALA A 78 4.15 23.91 -6.72
CA ALA A 78 3.02 24.81 -6.99
C ALA A 78 1.88 24.03 -7.69
N LEU A 79 0.64 24.48 -7.52
CA LEU A 79 -0.53 23.79 -8.08
C LEU A 79 -0.49 23.73 -9.62
N ASN A 80 0.01 24.78 -10.28
CA ASN A 80 0.18 24.82 -11.74
C ASN A 80 1.31 23.91 -12.27
N GLN A 81 2.08 23.25 -11.39
CA GLN A 81 3.09 22.25 -11.77
C GLN A 81 2.55 20.81 -11.77
N LEU A 82 1.25 20.64 -11.52
CA LEU A 82 0.60 19.32 -11.46
C LEU A 82 -0.05 18.90 -12.80
N ALA A 83 0.28 19.58 -13.91
CA ALA A 83 -0.22 19.20 -15.23
C ALA A 83 0.08 17.73 -15.54
N GLY A 84 -0.95 17.00 -15.97
CA GLY A 84 -0.89 15.58 -16.32
C GLY A 84 -0.95 14.61 -15.14
N VAL A 85 -0.95 15.09 -13.89
CA VAL A 85 -1.03 14.24 -12.69
C VAL A 85 -2.41 13.59 -12.59
N SER A 86 -2.42 12.27 -12.41
CA SER A 86 -3.62 11.50 -12.07
C SER A 86 -4.04 11.74 -10.62
N PHE A 87 -5.34 11.83 -10.37
CA PHE A 87 -5.90 11.90 -9.03
C PHE A 87 -6.99 10.85 -8.82
N GLN A 88 -7.10 10.38 -7.59
CA GLN A 88 -8.24 9.66 -7.05
C GLN A 88 -8.65 10.36 -5.75
N TRP A 89 -9.91 10.77 -5.67
CA TRP A 89 -10.41 11.71 -4.69
C TRP A 89 -11.75 11.26 -4.11
N TYR A 90 -11.78 11.08 -2.79
CA TYR A 90 -12.98 10.77 -2.03
C TYR A 90 -13.75 12.04 -1.66
N LEU A 91 -15.02 12.07 -2.05
CA LEU A 91 -15.95 13.19 -1.94
C LEU A 91 -17.18 12.88 -1.07
N GLY A 92 -17.36 11.63 -0.66
CA GLY A 92 -18.62 11.17 -0.04
C GLY A 92 -19.07 11.99 1.17
N HIS A 93 -18.12 12.46 1.99
CA HIS A 93 -18.43 13.26 3.18
C HIS A 93 -19.02 14.64 2.86
N PHE A 94 -18.58 15.29 1.77
CA PHE A 94 -19.12 16.59 1.35
C PHE A 94 -20.58 16.47 0.91
N LYS A 95 -20.94 15.37 0.26
CA LYS A 95 -22.31 15.12 -0.24
C LYS A 95 -23.36 15.06 0.87
N THR A 96 -22.95 14.66 2.07
CA THR A 96 -23.83 14.57 3.25
C THR A 96 -23.65 15.72 4.22
N HIS A 97 -22.68 16.60 4.00
CA HIS A 97 -22.41 17.71 4.92
C HIS A 97 -23.39 18.86 4.67
N PRO A 98 -24.05 19.41 5.72
CA PRO A 98 -25.06 20.47 5.57
C PRO A 98 -24.57 21.70 4.81
N THR A 99 -23.30 22.08 4.98
CA THR A 99 -22.71 23.25 4.31
C THR A 99 -22.21 22.92 2.90
N TRP A 100 -21.57 21.77 2.74
CA TRP A 100 -20.75 21.51 1.54
C TRP A 100 -21.54 20.80 0.43
N SER A 101 -22.65 20.14 0.75
CA SER A 101 -23.45 19.43 -0.25
C SER A 101 -23.99 20.40 -1.31
N ASP A 102 -24.51 21.56 -0.90
CA ASP A 102 -25.05 22.55 -1.83
C ASP A 102 -23.95 23.21 -2.70
N GLN A 103 -22.79 23.50 -2.10
CA GLN A 103 -21.65 24.12 -2.76
C GLN A 103 -20.93 23.17 -3.72
N LEU A 104 -20.91 21.88 -3.40
CA LEU A 104 -20.47 20.84 -4.31
C LEU A 104 -21.49 20.66 -5.45
N GLY A 105 -22.79 20.75 -5.14
CA GLY A 105 -23.91 20.52 -6.04
C GLY A 105 -24.21 21.66 -7.01
N SER A 106 -25.49 21.82 -7.34
CA SER A 106 -25.96 22.73 -8.40
C SER A 106 -25.72 24.22 -8.13
N ASN A 107 -25.42 24.60 -6.90
CA ASN A 107 -25.13 25.99 -6.53
C ASN A 107 -23.64 26.32 -6.54
N GLY A 108 -22.78 25.37 -6.93
CA GLY A 108 -21.35 25.62 -7.07
C GLY A 108 -20.69 24.75 -8.12
N LEU A 109 -19.97 23.71 -7.72
CA LEU A 109 -19.14 22.91 -8.64
C LEU A 109 -19.93 22.04 -9.63
N ASN A 110 -21.26 21.98 -9.51
CA ASN A 110 -22.15 21.14 -10.33
C ASN A 110 -21.78 19.64 -10.27
N TRP A 111 -21.24 19.20 -9.13
CA TRP A 111 -21.02 17.79 -8.88
C TRP A 111 -22.35 17.10 -8.55
N PRO A 112 -22.59 15.86 -9.00
CA PRO A 112 -23.80 15.13 -8.64
C PRO A 112 -23.87 14.87 -7.13
N THR A 113 -24.96 15.28 -6.48
CA THR A 113 -25.24 15.01 -5.05
C THR A 113 -26.45 14.10 -4.84
N SER A 114 -27.16 13.74 -5.90
CA SER A 114 -28.31 12.84 -5.90
C SER A 114 -28.25 11.87 -7.10
N GLY A 115 -29.04 10.78 -7.05
CA GLY A 115 -29.00 9.70 -8.04
C GLY A 115 -28.08 8.55 -7.63
N SER A 116 -27.84 7.60 -8.53
CA SER A 116 -27.01 6.42 -8.27
C SER A 116 -25.56 6.60 -8.74
N CYS A 117 -24.62 5.85 -8.15
CA CYS A 117 -23.26 5.75 -8.66
C CYS A 117 -23.23 4.83 -9.89
N ASN A 118 -23.42 5.40 -11.07
CA ASN A 118 -23.34 4.72 -12.38
C ASN A 118 -22.84 5.69 -13.46
N ALA A 119 -22.58 5.19 -14.67
CA ALA A 119 -21.99 5.96 -15.77
C ALA A 119 -22.79 7.22 -16.14
N ALA A 120 -24.12 7.11 -16.16
CA ALA A 120 -25.02 8.18 -16.59
C ALA A 120 -25.22 9.28 -15.55
N GLN A 121 -25.36 8.90 -14.27
CA GLN A 121 -25.69 9.84 -13.18
C GLN A 121 -24.46 10.33 -12.42
N GLY A 122 -23.39 9.54 -12.38
CA GLY A 122 -22.11 9.93 -11.79
C GLY A 122 -22.14 10.26 -10.30
N ASN A 123 -23.21 9.94 -9.54
CA ASN A 123 -23.29 10.24 -8.10
C ASN A 123 -22.52 9.20 -7.26
N CYS A 124 -21.21 9.27 -7.34
CA CYS A 124 -20.29 8.37 -6.63
C CYS A 124 -19.64 9.05 -5.42
N PRO A 125 -19.30 8.32 -4.36
CA PRO A 125 -18.54 8.87 -3.24
C PRO A 125 -17.07 9.10 -3.58
N GLU A 126 -16.54 8.51 -4.65
CA GLU A 126 -15.14 8.63 -5.05
C GLU A 126 -14.98 8.69 -6.58
N TYR A 127 -13.98 9.45 -7.03
CA TYR A 127 -13.72 9.71 -8.44
C TYR A 127 -12.23 9.59 -8.78
N SER A 128 -11.92 9.29 -10.03
CA SER A 128 -10.55 9.43 -10.55
C SER A 128 -10.50 10.18 -11.88
N GLY A 129 -9.36 10.82 -12.12
CA GLY A 129 -9.23 11.82 -13.15
C GLY A 129 -7.81 12.32 -13.35
N THR A 130 -7.68 13.42 -14.08
CA THR A 130 -6.39 14.06 -14.39
C THR A 130 -6.47 15.58 -14.25
N ILE A 131 -5.34 16.19 -13.95
CA ILE A 131 -5.19 17.64 -13.84
C ILE A 131 -4.62 18.19 -15.14
N SER A 132 -5.21 19.26 -15.67
CA SER A 132 -4.66 20.03 -16.80
C SER A 132 -4.35 21.46 -16.39
N VAL A 133 -3.36 22.06 -17.05
CA VAL A 133 -2.93 23.44 -16.78
C VAL A 133 -2.84 24.18 -18.11
N SER A 134 -3.52 25.32 -18.20
CA SER A 134 -3.44 26.24 -19.33
C SER A 134 -3.23 27.65 -18.79
N GLY A 135 -2.00 28.18 -18.93
CA GLY A 135 -1.59 29.41 -18.25
C GLY A 135 -1.69 29.28 -16.73
N SER A 136 -2.48 30.15 -16.08
CA SER A 136 -2.80 30.11 -14.65
C SER A 136 -4.08 29.33 -14.32
N THR A 137 -4.77 28.76 -15.31
CA THR A 137 -5.98 27.98 -15.07
C THR A 137 -5.60 26.53 -14.83
N VAL A 138 -5.85 26.04 -13.61
CA VAL A 138 -5.70 24.62 -13.25
C VAL A 138 -7.09 24.00 -13.26
N THR A 139 -7.27 22.92 -14.02
CA THR A 139 -8.56 22.23 -14.18
C THR A 139 -8.44 20.79 -13.74
N PHE A 140 -9.34 20.36 -12.87
CA PHE A 140 -9.51 18.97 -12.45
C PHE A 140 -10.60 18.34 -13.30
N THR A 141 -10.31 17.20 -13.92
CA THR A 141 -11.28 16.48 -14.75
C THR A 141 -11.42 15.04 -14.25
N ALA A 142 -12.54 14.74 -13.61
CA ALA A 142 -12.93 13.39 -13.22
C ALA A 142 -13.58 12.68 -14.41
N THR A 143 -13.07 11.50 -14.73
CA THR A 143 -13.55 10.69 -15.87
C THR A 143 -14.12 9.35 -15.43
N HIS A 144 -13.88 8.96 -14.18
CA HIS A 144 -14.35 7.72 -13.62
C HIS A 144 -14.99 7.94 -12.25
N GLY A 145 -16.04 7.17 -11.96
CA GLY A 145 -16.68 7.08 -10.65
C GLY A 145 -16.48 5.70 -10.02
N MET A 146 -16.51 5.61 -8.69
CA MET A 146 -16.45 4.36 -7.93
C MET A 146 -17.13 4.47 -6.56
N ASP A 147 -17.56 3.33 -6.03
CA ASP A 147 -18.07 3.19 -4.66
C ASP A 147 -17.62 1.85 -4.08
N TRP A 148 -16.49 1.86 -3.38
CA TRP A 148 -15.96 0.65 -2.74
C TRP A 148 -16.87 0.11 -1.63
N GLY A 149 -17.68 0.97 -0.98
CA GLY A 149 -18.61 0.57 0.07
C GLY A 149 -19.77 -0.26 -0.50
N ALA A 150 -20.22 0.07 -1.71
CA ALA A 150 -21.22 -0.69 -2.46
C ALA A 150 -20.61 -1.78 -3.37
N GLY A 151 -19.30 -1.98 -3.35
CA GLY A 151 -18.60 -2.93 -4.24
C GLY A 151 -18.55 -2.50 -5.72
N ILE A 152 -18.84 -1.23 -6.02
CA ILE A 152 -18.80 -0.65 -7.36
C ILE A 152 -17.36 -0.23 -7.68
N LYS A 153 -16.72 -0.99 -8.55
CA LYS A 153 -15.37 -0.71 -9.07
C LYS A 153 -15.37 0.51 -9.98
N PRO A 154 -14.21 1.14 -10.22
CA PRO A 154 -14.06 2.23 -11.19
C PRO A 154 -14.66 1.92 -12.56
N PHE A 155 -15.52 2.80 -13.03
CA PHE A 155 -16.13 2.77 -14.36
C PHE A 155 -16.06 4.16 -15.03
N VAL A 156 -16.11 4.21 -16.36
CA VAL A 156 -16.08 5.47 -17.13
C VAL A 156 -17.43 6.20 -17.00
N LEU A 157 -17.38 7.51 -16.75
CA LEU A 157 -18.57 8.37 -16.76
C LEU A 157 -18.99 8.73 -18.19
N ASP A 158 -20.28 8.77 -18.46
CA ASP A 158 -20.81 9.21 -19.76
C ASP A 158 -20.47 10.68 -20.04
N THR A 159 -20.39 11.48 -18.99
CA THR A 159 -19.95 12.88 -19.02
C THR A 159 -18.88 13.10 -17.95
N ALA A 160 -17.71 13.59 -18.37
CA ALA A 160 -16.65 13.96 -17.45
C ALA A 160 -17.07 15.15 -16.57
N LEU A 161 -16.73 15.10 -15.28
CA LEU A 161 -17.00 16.18 -14.33
C LEU A 161 -15.75 17.04 -14.18
N THR A 162 -15.91 18.36 -14.23
CA THR A 162 -14.77 19.28 -14.24
C THR A 162 -14.98 20.48 -13.33
N PHE A 163 -13.91 20.91 -12.66
CA PHE A 163 -13.86 22.22 -12.00
C PHE A 163 -12.49 22.86 -12.15
N THR A 164 -12.45 24.19 -12.04
CA THR A 164 -11.19 24.95 -12.07
C THR A 164 -10.77 25.36 -10.67
N SER A 165 -9.49 25.71 -10.49
CA SER A 165 -9.01 26.29 -9.24
C SER A 165 -9.77 27.54 -8.83
N ALA A 166 -10.22 28.36 -9.80
CA ALA A 166 -11.05 29.52 -9.53
C ALA A 166 -12.44 29.13 -8.99
N ALA A 167 -13.09 28.13 -9.60
CA ALA A 167 -14.38 27.63 -9.13
C ALA A 167 -14.28 27.02 -7.72
N TRP A 168 -13.17 26.35 -7.39
CA TRP A 168 -12.93 25.88 -6.03
C TRP A 168 -12.90 27.03 -5.01
N VAL A 169 -12.17 28.11 -5.32
CA VAL A 169 -12.11 29.30 -4.46
C VAL A 169 -13.46 29.99 -4.35
N GLU A 170 -14.25 30.00 -5.41
CA GLU A 170 -15.57 30.63 -5.40
C GLU A 170 -16.56 29.87 -4.51
N TYR A 171 -16.58 28.53 -4.59
CA TYR A 171 -17.65 27.74 -4.00
C TYR A 171 -17.27 26.97 -2.74
N MET A 172 -16.02 26.55 -2.57
CA MET A 172 -15.59 25.72 -1.44
C MET A 172 -15.17 26.55 -0.21
N THR A 173 -15.98 27.56 0.09
CA THR A 173 -15.87 28.45 1.25
C THR A 173 -17.27 28.80 1.77
N ASN A 174 -17.46 28.88 3.09
CA ASN A 174 -18.74 29.30 3.66
C ASN A 174 -18.82 30.82 3.95
N GLY A 175 -17.79 31.59 3.55
CA GLY A 175 -17.71 33.04 3.79
C GLY A 175 -17.38 33.44 5.24
N SER A 176 -17.34 32.50 6.20
CA SER A 176 -16.94 32.75 7.59
C SER A 176 -15.43 32.58 7.83
N GLY A 177 -14.66 32.40 6.75
CA GLY A 177 -13.25 32.00 6.80
C GLY A 177 -13.02 30.50 6.89
N TRP A 178 -14.08 29.68 6.95
CA TRP A 178 -13.96 28.23 6.79
C TRP A 178 -13.88 27.91 5.29
N ASN A 179 -12.71 27.46 4.88
CA ASN A 179 -12.38 27.11 3.51
C ASN A 179 -11.91 25.66 3.44
N GLU A 180 -12.27 24.96 2.37
CA GLU A 180 -11.95 23.53 2.23
C GLU A 180 -10.63 23.31 1.46
N ASN A 181 -9.78 22.46 2.06
CA ASN A 181 -8.61 21.90 1.40
C ASN A 181 -9.03 20.72 0.52
N MET A 182 -8.17 20.31 -0.41
CA MET A 182 -8.38 19.10 -1.18
C MET A 182 -7.29 18.07 -0.92
N HIS A 183 -7.71 16.84 -0.62
CA HIS A 183 -6.81 15.71 -0.42
C HIS A 183 -7.10 14.65 -1.48
N PHE A 184 -6.08 14.27 -2.24
CA PHE A 184 -6.21 13.20 -3.24
C PHE A 184 -4.97 12.31 -3.25
N TYR A 185 -5.13 11.11 -3.79
CA TYR A 185 -4.08 10.13 -3.96
C TYR A 185 -3.82 9.92 -5.45
N ASN A 186 -2.55 9.79 -5.85
CA ASN A 186 -2.23 9.38 -7.20
C ASN A 186 -2.16 7.84 -7.27
N PRO A 187 -3.09 7.19 -8.02
CA PRO A 187 -3.19 5.73 -8.10
C PRO A 187 -1.95 5.05 -8.67
N ASP A 188 -1.12 5.77 -9.40
CA ASP A 188 0.01 5.20 -10.10
C ASP A 188 1.30 5.37 -9.27
N SER A 189 1.54 6.55 -8.69
CA SER A 189 2.80 6.83 -7.98
C SER A 189 2.79 6.46 -6.49
N ARG A 190 1.62 6.14 -5.94
CA ARG A 190 1.39 6.02 -4.49
C ARG A 190 1.66 7.30 -3.69
N GLU A 191 1.61 8.45 -4.34
CA GLU A 191 1.79 9.74 -3.68
C GLU A 191 0.45 10.27 -3.17
N GLN A 192 0.51 10.95 -2.04
CA GLN A 192 -0.61 11.66 -1.46
C GLN A 192 -0.40 13.16 -1.64
N TYR A 193 -1.44 13.85 -2.06
CA TYR A 193 -1.42 15.28 -2.32
C TYR A 193 -2.36 15.98 -1.34
N GLN A 194 -1.83 16.98 -0.66
CA GLN A 194 -2.62 17.92 0.13
C GLN A 194 -2.54 19.28 -0.55
N ILE A 195 -3.65 19.70 -1.15
CA ILE A 195 -3.81 21.03 -1.75
C ILE A 195 -4.46 21.92 -0.69
N PRO A 196 -3.70 22.83 -0.05
CA PRO A 196 -4.32 23.80 0.83
C PRO A 196 -5.17 24.79 0.01
N TYR A 197 -6.24 25.32 0.60
CA TYR A 197 -7.15 26.25 -0.07
C TYR A 197 -6.43 27.43 -0.76
N ASN A 198 -5.40 27.98 -0.11
CA ASN A 198 -4.58 29.07 -0.66
C ASN A 198 -3.81 28.70 -1.94
N ALA A 199 -3.55 27.41 -2.20
CA ALA A 199 -2.94 26.93 -3.44
C ALA A 199 -3.89 27.03 -4.63
N PHE A 200 -5.21 26.95 -4.41
CA PHE A 200 -6.20 27.25 -5.44
C PHE A 200 -6.27 28.76 -5.75
N GLN A 201 -6.06 29.62 -4.75
CA GLN A 201 -6.02 31.08 -4.93
C GLN A 201 -4.73 31.55 -5.64
N ASN A 202 -3.60 30.92 -5.32
CA ASN A 202 -2.27 31.33 -5.79
C ASN A 202 -1.55 30.17 -6.47
N VAL A 203 -2.07 29.74 -7.62
CA VAL A 203 -1.68 28.47 -8.28
C VAL A 203 -0.18 28.33 -8.61
N GLY A 204 0.55 29.45 -8.73
CA GLY A 204 1.99 29.45 -9.04
C GLY A 204 2.92 29.61 -7.84
N ASN A 205 2.39 29.99 -6.67
CA ASN A 205 3.22 30.39 -5.51
C ASN A 205 2.92 29.57 -4.26
N ALA A 206 1.64 29.28 -3.99
CA ALA A 206 1.27 28.50 -2.82
C ALA A 206 1.52 27.01 -3.07
N LEU A 207 2.11 26.35 -2.06
CA LEU A 207 2.69 25.03 -2.20
C LEU A 207 1.66 23.95 -1.87
N VAL A 208 1.47 23.06 -2.83
CA VAL A 208 0.86 21.73 -2.66
C VAL A 208 1.91 20.82 -2.03
N LYS A 209 1.48 20.08 -1.02
CA LYS A 209 2.32 19.10 -0.35
C LYS A 209 2.12 17.73 -0.96
N ILE A 210 3.22 17.04 -1.20
CA ILE A 210 3.28 15.72 -1.84
C ILE A 210 4.02 14.79 -0.90
N THR A 211 3.30 13.85 -0.30
CA THR A 211 3.88 12.82 0.58
C THR A 211 4.11 11.55 -0.23
N SER A 212 5.34 11.03 -0.17
CA SER A 212 5.75 9.77 -0.78
C SER A 212 6.24 8.80 0.29
N GLU A 213 6.19 7.50 -0.03
CA GLU A 213 6.63 6.42 0.86
C GLU A 213 7.81 5.67 0.25
N ALA A 214 8.85 5.45 1.03
CA ALA A 214 10.02 4.66 0.66
C ALA A 214 10.21 3.52 1.67
N LYS A 215 10.48 2.28 1.19
CA LYS A 215 10.78 1.16 2.06
C LYS A 215 12.17 1.35 2.66
N VAL A 216 12.30 1.17 3.97
CA VAL A 216 13.55 1.31 4.72
C VAL A 216 13.82 0.02 5.50
N ASP A 217 15.10 -0.33 5.67
CA ASP A 217 15.50 -1.47 6.47
C ASP A 217 15.55 -1.10 7.96
N ILE A 218 15.06 -1.97 8.84
CA ILE A 218 15.11 -1.71 10.29
C ILE A 218 16.54 -1.54 10.80
N THR A 219 17.51 -2.25 10.21
CA THR A 219 18.93 -2.13 10.59
C THR A 219 19.52 -0.75 10.27
N SER A 220 18.99 -0.04 9.26
CA SER A 220 19.40 1.33 8.97
C SER A 220 18.86 2.36 9.99
N LEU A 221 17.98 1.91 10.89
CA LEU A 221 17.39 2.72 11.96
C LEU A 221 18.00 2.39 13.33
N GLU A 222 19.04 1.54 13.39
CA GLU A 222 19.69 1.11 14.62
C GLU A 222 20.09 2.29 15.53
N GLY A 223 19.78 2.20 16.82
CA GLY A 223 20.05 3.26 17.80
C GLY A 223 19.08 4.45 17.76
N LYS A 224 18.21 4.56 16.76
CA LYS A 224 17.19 5.62 16.72
C LYS A 224 16.05 5.33 17.67
N THR A 225 15.49 6.40 18.23
CA THR A 225 14.30 6.35 19.08
C THR A 225 13.13 7.03 18.39
N PHE A 226 11.95 6.41 18.48
CA PHE A 226 10.73 6.80 17.81
C PHE A 226 9.61 7.00 18.81
N ILE A 227 8.74 7.97 18.53
CA ILE A 227 7.61 8.36 19.36
C ILE A 227 6.32 8.07 18.60
N CYS A 228 5.37 7.45 19.29
CA CYS A 228 4.03 7.16 18.77
C CYS A 228 2.96 7.83 19.63
N VAL A 229 1.94 8.38 18.95
CA VAL A 229 0.83 9.14 19.54
C VAL A 229 -0.46 8.32 19.62
N GLU A 230 -0.73 7.47 18.62
CA GLU A 230 -1.95 6.66 18.57
C GLU A 230 -1.69 5.29 17.93
N ARG A 231 -2.44 4.26 18.35
CA ARG A 231 -2.30 2.88 17.85
C ARG A 231 -0.84 2.39 17.94
N CYS A 232 -0.25 2.61 19.11
CA CYS A 232 1.13 2.24 19.40
C CYS A 232 1.21 0.76 19.75
N LEU A 233 2.10 0.00 19.11
CA LEU A 233 2.16 -1.46 19.27
C LEU A 233 2.65 -1.85 20.67
N GLY A 234 1.99 -2.82 21.31
CA GLY A 234 2.44 -3.41 22.57
C GLY A 234 2.88 -4.86 22.36
N ALA A 235 4.07 -5.24 22.84
CA ALA A 235 4.63 -6.57 22.61
C ALA A 235 3.73 -7.71 23.12
N THR A 236 3.21 -7.58 24.34
CA THR A 236 2.26 -8.54 24.93
C THR A 236 0.92 -8.52 24.20
N ASN A 237 0.42 -7.33 23.88
CA ASN A 237 -0.87 -7.11 23.25
C ASN A 237 -0.90 -7.74 21.84
N LEU A 238 0.14 -7.52 21.04
CA LEU A 238 0.25 -8.08 19.68
C LEU A 238 0.30 -9.62 19.69
N ASN A 239 1.07 -10.21 20.62
CA ASN A 239 1.22 -11.66 20.70
C ASN A 239 -0.04 -12.34 21.25
N THR A 240 -0.70 -11.71 22.22
CA THR A 240 -1.98 -12.20 22.75
C THR A 240 -3.09 -12.10 21.71
N ALA A 241 -3.13 -10.99 20.96
CA ALA A 241 -4.11 -10.80 19.89
C ALA A 241 -3.99 -11.90 18.83
N ILE A 242 -2.78 -12.22 18.35
CA ILE A 242 -2.63 -13.26 17.33
C ILE A 242 -2.79 -14.68 17.87
N ALA A 243 -2.35 -14.94 19.10
CA ALA A 243 -2.50 -16.25 19.72
C ALA A 243 -3.99 -16.62 19.87
N GLU A 244 -4.84 -15.67 20.28
CA GLU A 244 -6.29 -15.86 20.33
C GLU A 244 -6.86 -16.23 18.96
N ALA A 245 -6.45 -15.51 17.91
CA ALA A 245 -6.90 -15.82 16.55
C ALA A 245 -6.46 -17.23 16.11
N PHE A 246 -5.26 -17.67 16.48
CA PHE A 246 -4.82 -19.03 16.20
C PHE A 246 -5.63 -20.09 16.95
N THR A 247 -5.98 -19.86 18.22
CA THR A 247 -6.88 -20.75 18.97
C THR A 247 -8.24 -20.87 18.28
N LYS A 248 -8.76 -19.78 17.71
CA LYS A 248 -10.00 -19.81 16.92
C LYS A 248 -9.84 -20.54 15.59
N VAL A 249 -8.68 -20.46 14.94
CA VAL A 249 -8.37 -21.27 13.76
C VAL A 249 -8.33 -22.75 14.11
N ASP A 250 -7.66 -23.12 15.19
CA ASP A 250 -7.56 -24.52 15.66
C ASP A 250 -8.93 -25.13 15.96
N GLY A 251 -9.83 -24.33 16.56
CA GLY A 251 -11.20 -24.72 16.86
C GLY A 251 -12.18 -24.55 15.70
N GLU A 252 -11.71 -24.23 14.49
CA GLU A 252 -12.53 -23.99 13.29
C GLU A 252 -13.68 -22.98 13.49
N ALA A 253 -13.51 -22.01 14.40
CA ALA A 253 -14.58 -21.10 14.79
C ALA A 253 -15.07 -20.20 13.64
N ASP A 254 -16.30 -19.73 13.73
CA ASP A 254 -16.88 -18.78 12.77
C ASP A 254 -16.17 -17.41 12.79
N ALA A 255 -16.31 -16.67 11.69
CA ALA A 255 -15.78 -15.31 11.57
C ALA A 255 -16.32 -14.40 12.68
N ALA A 256 -15.43 -13.70 13.39
CA ALA A 256 -15.82 -12.88 14.54
C ALA A 256 -14.85 -11.71 14.78
N THR A 257 -15.33 -10.71 15.52
CA THR A 257 -14.44 -9.72 16.16
C THR A 257 -13.99 -10.29 17.51
N LEU A 258 -12.68 -10.36 17.71
CA LEU A 258 -12.06 -10.82 18.94
C LEU A 258 -11.83 -9.61 19.85
N ASP A 259 -12.12 -9.77 21.14
CA ASP A 259 -11.91 -8.76 22.17
C ASP A 259 -10.43 -8.66 22.57
N LYS A 260 -9.62 -8.30 21.57
CA LYS A 260 -8.18 -8.10 21.64
C LYS A 260 -7.79 -6.89 20.83
N THR A 261 -6.71 -6.24 21.23
CA THR A 261 -6.03 -5.18 20.49
C THR A 261 -4.53 -5.47 20.47
N PRO A 262 -3.80 -5.22 19.37
CA PRO A 262 -2.34 -5.28 19.35
C PRO A 262 -1.69 -4.01 19.94
N TYR A 263 -2.49 -3.01 20.30
CA TYR A 263 -2.03 -1.69 20.69
C TYR A 263 -2.03 -1.49 22.20
N VAL A 264 -1.09 -0.71 22.73
CA VAL A 264 -1.14 -0.25 24.13
C VAL A 264 -2.29 0.74 24.32
N ASN A 265 -2.77 0.88 25.54
CA ASN A 265 -3.88 1.78 25.88
C ASN A 265 -3.40 3.25 26.01
N LYS A 266 -2.87 3.79 24.91
CA LYS A 266 -2.43 5.18 24.76
C LYS A 266 -2.98 5.77 23.46
N GLY A 267 -3.47 7.01 23.53
CA GLY A 267 -4.00 7.71 22.38
C GLY A 267 -4.88 8.91 22.75
N PRO A 268 -5.32 9.69 21.76
CA PRO A 268 -6.05 10.95 21.94
C PRO A 268 -7.53 10.71 22.27
N TYR A 269 -7.80 9.98 23.35
CA TYR A 269 -9.14 9.60 23.78
C TYR A 269 -9.24 9.52 25.30
N PHE A 270 -10.45 9.68 25.83
CA PHE A 270 -10.73 9.55 27.25
C PHE A 270 -10.70 8.08 27.67
N LYS A 271 -10.00 7.78 28.78
CA LYS A 271 -9.86 6.42 29.33
C LYS A 271 -11.02 6.01 30.25
N VAL A 272 -11.85 6.97 30.63
CA VAL A 272 -13.02 6.82 31.52
C VAL A 272 -14.25 7.43 30.85
N ALA A 273 -15.44 7.18 31.42
CA ALA A 273 -16.65 7.90 31.01
C ALA A 273 -16.50 9.39 31.34
N SER A 274 -16.95 10.25 30.42
CA SER A 274 -16.73 11.69 30.48
C SER A 274 -17.99 12.47 30.14
N TYR A 275 -18.12 13.71 30.58
CA TYR A 275 -19.16 14.63 30.12
C TYR A 275 -18.54 16.01 29.82
N TYR A 276 -19.27 16.84 29.08
CA TYR A 276 -18.90 18.23 28.82
C TYR A 276 -19.72 19.16 29.73
N ASP A 277 -19.03 19.76 30.70
CA ASP A 277 -19.54 20.76 31.64
C ASP A 277 -19.81 22.09 30.91
N GLY A 278 -21.01 22.24 30.37
CA GLY A 278 -21.38 23.33 29.48
C GLY A 278 -21.45 24.68 30.18
N ASN A 279 -21.83 24.69 31.45
CA ASN A 279 -21.98 25.93 32.24
C ASN A 279 -20.72 26.26 33.08
N GLY A 280 -19.78 25.33 33.22
CA GLY A 280 -18.52 25.49 33.93
C GLY A 280 -18.65 25.43 35.45
N ASN A 281 -19.71 24.82 36.00
CA ASN A 281 -19.94 24.74 37.45
C ASN A 281 -19.08 23.69 38.15
N GLY A 282 -18.47 22.77 37.39
CA GLY A 282 -17.63 21.71 37.91
C GLY A 282 -18.33 20.39 38.19
N ASP A 283 -19.62 20.24 37.89
CA ASP A 283 -20.42 19.03 38.17
C ASP A 283 -21.27 18.63 36.95
N GLN A 284 -21.70 17.36 36.87
CA GLN A 284 -22.59 16.92 35.79
C GLN A 284 -24.05 17.33 36.05
N ASP A 285 -24.59 18.17 35.16
CA ASP A 285 -26.00 18.60 35.24
C ASP A 285 -26.98 17.70 34.47
N GLY A 286 -28.27 17.77 34.82
CA GLY A 286 -29.34 16.96 34.23
C GLY A 286 -29.57 17.13 32.71
N GLY A 287 -28.85 18.03 32.05
CA GLY A 287 -28.85 18.22 30.59
C GLY A 287 -27.57 17.76 29.89
N GLU A 288 -26.55 17.32 30.64
CA GLU A 288 -25.24 16.98 30.11
C GLU A 288 -25.14 15.47 29.92
N SER A 289 -25.01 15.04 28.66
CA SER A 289 -24.92 13.63 28.33
C SER A 289 -23.55 13.06 28.67
N SER A 290 -23.54 11.92 29.36
CA SER A 290 -22.33 11.12 29.52
C SER A 290 -21.91 10.48 28.20
N GLU A 291 -20.63 10.54 27.92
CA GLU A 291 -19.92 9.88 26.85
C GLU A 291 -19.14 8.70 27.42
N GLY A 292 -19.22 7.53 26.78
CA GLY A 292 -18.49 6.35 27.23
C GLY A 292 -16.98 6.46 26.99
N ALA A 293 -16.21 5.67 27.74
CA ALA A 293 -14.76 5.58 27.56
C ALA A 293 -14.39 5.20 26.10
N GLY A 294 -13.30 5.79 25.61
CA GLY A 294 -12.81 5.66 24.24
C GLY A 294 -13.20 6.83 23.32
N ARG A 295 -14.09 7.73 23.73
CA ARG A 295 -14.42 8.97 23.01
C ARG A 295 -13.17 9.83 22.78
N TYR A 296 -13.04 10.41 21.59
CA TYR A 296 -11.93 11.30 21.26
C TYR A 296 -11.92 12.58 22.10
N ASN A 297 -10.72 13.06 22.42
CA ASN A 297 -10.53 14.15 23.38
C ASN A 297 -10.63 15.58 22.78
N ASN A 298 -11.11 15.70 21.55
CA ASN A 298 -11.23 16.94 20.74
C ASN A 298 -9.94 17.75 20.47
N ILE A 299 -8.83 17.46 21.15
CA ILE A 299 -7.50 17.99 20.84
C ILE A 299 -6.88 17.17 19.70
N GLY A 300 -7.16 15.86 19.64
CA GLY A 300 -6.54 14.97 18.65
C GLY A 300 -5.07 14.65 18.97
N GLY A 301 -4.64 14.90 20.20
CA GLY A 301 -3.28 14.67 20.69
C GLY A 301 -3.21 14.09 22.10
N VAL A 302 -1.99 13.80 22.56
CA VAL A 302 -1.69 13.27 23.89
C VAL A 302 -0.59 14.09 24.58
N ILE A 303 -0.56 14.07 25.90
CA ILE A 303 0.54 14.65 26.69
C ILE A 303 1.78 13.74 26.67
N GLU A 304 2.93 14.29 27.07
CA GLU A 304 4.22 13.55 27.10
C GLU A 304 4.12 12.18 27.82
N ALA A 305 3.44 12.13 28.97
CA ALA A 305 3.30 10.91 29.76
C ALA A 305 2.51 9.79 29.03
N ASP A 306 1.68 10.16 28.06
CA ASP A 306 0.87 9.26 27.25
C ASP A 306 1.48 8.97 25.87
N LEU A 307 2.71 9.43 25.61
CA LEU A 307 3.48 8.98 24.45
C LEU A 307 4.02 7.56 24.67
N SER A 308 4.07 6.76 23.62
CA SER A 308 4.89 5.55 23.57
C SER A 308 6.22 5.84 22.91
N SER A 309 7.29 5.23 23.44
CA SER A 309 8.64 5.39 22.93
C SER A 309 9.24 4.04 22.56
N TYR A 310 9.95 4.00 21.43
CA TYR A 310 10.52 2.78 20.88
C TYR A 310 11.94 3.02 20.37
N THR A 311 12.90 2.23 20.82
CA THR A 311 14.27 2.29 20.32
C THR A 311 14.55 1.08 19.45
N VAL A 312 15.20 1.29 18.30
CA VAL A 312 15.66 0.17 17.47
C VAL A 312 16.96 -0.35 18.06
N THR A 313 16.96 -1.63 18.43
CA THR A 313 18.13 -2.33 18.99
C THR A 313 18.23 -3.72 18.40
N ASN A 314 19.40 -4.06 17.85
CA ASN A 314 19.69 -5.31 17.17
C ASN A 314 18.66 -5.64 16.07
N GLY A 315 18.26 -4.64 15.28
CA GLY A 315 17.26 -4.82 14.21
C GLY A 315 15.85 -5.16 14.70
N VAL A 316 15.53 -4.84 15.95
CA VAL A 316 14.20 -5.01 16.55
C VAL A 316 13.75 -3.68 17.15
N LEU A 317 12.47 -3.37 16.99
CA LEU A 317 11.84 -2.23 17.64
C LEU A 317 11.50 -2.61 19.08
N VAL A 318 12.13 -1.95 20.05
CA VAL A 318 11.99 -2.23 21.48
C VAL A 318 11.19 -1.10 22.12
N GLY A 319 9.95 -1.39 22.53
CA GLY A 319 9.15 -0.45 23.31
C GLY A 319 9.77 -0.22 24.68
N ALA A 320 9.64 1.00 25.21
CA ALA A 320 10.00 1.32 26.58
C ALA A 320 9.32 0.36 27.56
N ASN A 321 9.81 0.28 28.80
CA ASN A 321 9.28 -0.68 29.80
C ASN A 321 7.75 -0.65 29.95
N ALA A 322 7.14 0.54 29.84
CA ALA A 322 5.68 0.72 29.89
C ALA A 322 4.92 0.15 28.66
N ASP A 323 5.62 -0.08 27.55
CA ASP A 323 5.06 -0.53 26.27
C ASP A 323 5.43 -2.01 25.94
N GLY A 324 6.11 -2.70 26.86
CA GLY A 324 6.18 -4.17 26.90
C GLY A 324 7.38 -4.84 26.21
N GLY A 325 8.38 -4.08 25.74
CA GLY A 325 9.63 -4.64 25.20
C GLY A 325 9.61 -4.91 23.69
N ASN A 326 10.22 -6.02 23.25
CA ASN A 326 10.48 -6.31 21.84
C ASN A 326 9.18 -6.50 21.03
N ILE A 327 8.96 -5.66 20.01
CA ILE A 327 7.84 -5.76 19.08
C ILE A 327 8.12 -6.87 18.06
N ALA A 328 8.07 -8.12 18.50
CA ALA A 328 8.33 -9.30 17.67
C ALA A 328 7.34 -10.43 17.98
N TRP A 329 7.20 -11.38 17.07
CA TRP A 329 6.46 -12.61 17.36
C TRP A 329 7.24 -13.49 18.33
N THR A 330 6.54 -14.08 19.31
CA THR A 330 7.11 -15.19 20.08
C THR A 330 7.41 -16.36 19.16
N SER A 331 8.33 -17.25 19.57
CA SER A 331 8.66 -18.45 18.79
C SER A 331 7.42 -19.30 18.45
N ALA A 332 6.49 -19.45 19.40
CA ALA A 332 5.23 -20.17 19.18
C ALA A 332 4.36 -19.54 18.09
N ASN A 333 4.20 -18.21 18.11
CA ASN A 333 3.44 -17.50 17.10
C ASN A 333 4.14 -17.52 15.74
N ALA A 334 5.46 -17.33 15.71
CA ALA A 334 6.26 -17.39 14.49
C ALA A 334 6.15 -18.76 13.79
N THR A 335 6.19 -19.86 14.54
CA THR A 335 6.01 -21.21 13.97
C THR A 335 4.63 -21.38 13.32
N LYS A 336 3.55 -20.91 13.94
CA LYS A 336 2.22 -20.95 13.31
C LYS A 336 2.16 -20.09 12.04
N LEU A 337 2.83 -18.93 12.05
CA LEU A 337 2.89 -18.04 10.89
C LEU A 337 3.68 -18.57 9.70
N ASP A 338 4.53 -19.59 9.87
CA ASP A 338 5.19 -20.26 8.73
C ASP A 338 4.18 -21.00 7.83
N SER A 339 3.04 -21.42 8.39
CA SER A 339 2.01 -22.16 7.68
C SER A 339 0.98 -21.24 6.98
N ALA A 340 0.72 -21.51 5.70
CA ALA A 340 -0.29 -20.78 4.93
C ALA A 340 -1.70 -20.93 5.53
N SER A 341 -2.06 -22.13 6.02
CA SER A 341 -3.37 -22.41 6.62
C SER A 341 -3.71 -21.48 7.77
N TYR A 342 -2.75 -21.20 8.68
CA TYR A 342 -2.96 -20.25 9.77
C TYR A 342 -3.03 -18.82 9.27
N ARG A 343 -2.13 -18.41 8.37
CA ARG A 343 -2.12 -17.04 7.84
C ARG A 343 -3.40 -16.70 7.08
N ASP A 344 -3.96 -17.65 6.35
CA ASP A 344 -5.21 -17.47 5.62
C ASP A 344 -6.41 -17.63 6.56
N GLY A 345 -6.34 -18.58 7.48
CA GLY A 345 -7.37 -18.84 8.50
C GLY A 345 -7.64 -17.65 9.41
N ILE A 346 -6.62 -16.87 9.77
CA ILE A 346 -6.82 -15.69 10.63
C ILE A 346 -7.50 -14.51 9.92
N ARG A 347 -7.55 -14.47 8.58
CA ARG A 347 -8.05 -13.31 7.82
C ARG A 347 -9.54 -13.04 8.03
N LYS A 348 -10.31 -14.05 8.43
CA LYS A 348 -11.74 -13.93 8.71
C LYS A 348 -12.06 -13.30 10.07
N TYR A 349 -11.05 -13.09 10.92
CA TYR A 349 -11.23 -12.46 12.23
C TYR A 349 -10.88 -10.98 12.21
N ARG A 350 -11.43 -10.25 13.20
CA ARG A 350 -11.18 -8.83 13.44
C ARG A 350 -10.68 -8.57 14.85
N TYR A 351 -9.91 -7.52 15.06
CA TYR A 351 -9.42 -7.05 16.36
C TYR A 351 -9.89 -5.60 16.61
N LYS A 352 -9.94 -5.19 17.88
CA LYS A 352 -10.31 -3.83 18.30
C LYS A 352 -9.15 -2.86 18.15
N SER A 353 -9.44 -1.61 17.79
CA SER A 353 -8.43 -0.57 17.57
C SER A 353 -7.97 0.14 18.84
N LYS A 354 -8.74 0.02 19.92
CA LYS A 354 -8.44 0.50 21.28
C LYS A 354 -8.63 -0.66 22.28
N GLU A 355 -8.46 -0.38 23.56
CA GLU A 355 -8.77 -1.34 24.63
C GLU A 355 -10.19 -1.92 24.44
N PRO A 356 -10.38 -3.25 24.42
CA PRO A 356 -11.68 -3.87 24.19
C PRO A 356 -12.80 -3.45 25.15
N THR A 357 -12.47 -3.00 26.36
CA THR A 357 -13.45 -2.52 27.35
C THR A 357 -14.09 -1.17 26.96
N TYR A 358 -13.53 -0.44 26.01
CA TYR A 358 -14.10 0.83 25.56
C TYR A 358 -15.33 0.64 24.68
N THR A 359 -16.39 1.37 25.04
CA THR A 359 -17.73 1.26 24.46
C THR A 359 -17.97 2.23 23.31
N VAL A 360 -17.11 3.23 23.12
CA VAL A 360 -17.30 4.33 22.16
C VAL A 360 -16.09 4.45 21.24
N ASP A 361 -16.34 4.75 19.96
CA ASP A 361 -15.33 4.98 18.92
C ASP A 361 -14.24 3.89 18.85
N ASN A 362 -14.61 2.64 19.16
CA ASN A 362 -13.70 1.49 19.16
C ASN A 362 -13.93 0.62 17.92
N TRP A 363 -13.35 1.05 16.80
CA TRP A 363 -13.48 0.36 15.52
C TRP A 363 -12.72 -0.97 15.50
N SER A 364 -13.13 -1.87 14.60
CA SER A 364 -12.47 -3.15 14.41
C SER A 364 -11.80 -3.28 13.03
N ASN A 365 -10.62 -3.89 13.00
CA ASN A 365 -9.80 -4.10 11.82
C ASN A 365 -9.62 -5.60 11.57
N ASN A 366 -9.53 -6.01 10.30
CA ASN A 366 -9.22 -7.40 9.96
C ASN A 366 -7.77 -7.75 10.36
N TYR A 367 -7.53 -9.00 10.76
CA TYR A 367 -6.19 -9.54 11.04
C TYR A 367 -5.26 -9.62 9.81
N GLY A 368 -5.46 -8.84 8.75
CA GLY A 368 -4.86 -8.93 7.41
C GLY A 368 -3.33 -9.01 7.32
N HIS A 369 -2.68 -8.19 6.48
CA HIS A 369 -1.24 -8.34 6.20
C HIS A 369 -0.34 -8.20 7.43
N SER A 370 -0.56 -7.17 8.24
CA SER A 370 0.34 -6.76 9.32
C SER A 370 -0.43 -6.14 10.50
N PHE A 371 0.26 -5.92 11.61
CA PHE A 371 -0.12 -4.88 12.57
C PHE A 371 0.78 -3.67 12.33
N ARG A 372 0.19 -2.47 12.31
CA ARG A 372 0.87 -1.24 11.90
C ARG A 372 0.88 -0.18 13.00
N MET A 373 1.96 0.59 13.06
CA MET A 373 2.15 1.77 13.91
C MET A 373 2.77 2.90 13.08
N ASN A 374 2.32 4.13 13.29
CA ASN A 374 2.98 5.31 12.76
C ASN A 374 3.76 5.98 13.89
N ALA A 375 5.01 6.34 13.62
CA ALA A 375 5.86 6.99 14.59
C ALA A 375 6.75 8.04 13.93
N VAL A 376 7.28 8.97 14.73
CA VAL A 376 8.26 9.97 14.30
C VAL A 376 9.55 9.76 15.07
N GLU A 377 10.69 10.09 14.47
CA GLU A 377 11.94 10.09 15.21
C GLU A 377 11.85 11.09 16.38
N ASN A 378 12.32 10.73 17.57
CA ASN A 378 12.19 11.56 18.78
C ASN A 378 12.84 12.94 18.61
N THR A 379 13.89 13.04 17.79
CA THR A 379 14.53 14.30 17.39
C THR A 379 13.57 15.28 16.71
N ASN A 380 12.48 14.77 16.11
CA ASN A 380 11.43 15.53 15.44
C ASN A 380 10.14 15.66 16.27
N LYS A 381 10.14 15.26 17.56
CA LYS A 381 8.95 15.28 18.41
C LYS A 381 8.31 16.68 18.51
N ALA A 382 9.11 17.75 18.55
CA ALA A 382 8.57 19.12 18.58
C ALA A 382 7.75 19.48 17.32
N ASN A 383 7.99 18.83 16.19
CA ASN A 383 7.26 19.09 14.94
C ASN A 383 5.84 18.50 14.93
N ILE A 384 5.49 17.71 15.95
CA ILE A 384 4.14 17.17 16.14
C ILE A 384 3.40 17.82 17.31
N SER A 385 3.91 18.91 17.88
CA SER A 385 3.15 19.69 18.85
C SER A 385 1.83 20.18 18.23
N CYS A 386 0.76 20.10 19.00
CA CYS A 386 -0.55 20.60 18.59
C CYS A 386 -0.47 22.13 18.36
N ASP A 387 -1.25 22.63 17.40
CA ASP A 387 -1.37 24.07 17.20
C ASP A 387 -1.94 24.72 18.46
N VAL A 388 -1.49 25.93 18.76
CA VAL A 388 -1.95 26.68 19.93
C VAL A 388 -3.01 27.71 19.55
N ASP A 389 -3.99 27.88 20.44
CA ASP A 389 -4.95 28.97 20.42
C ASP A 389 -5.00 29.59 21.83
N SER A 390 -4.73 30.89 21.91
CA SER A 390 -4.80 31.66 23.15
C SER A 390 -3.98 31.05 24.32
N GLY A 391 -2.82 30.48 24.01
CA GLY A 391 -1.89 29.89 24.99
C GLY A 391 -2.16 28.42 25.36
N ASN A 392 -3.20 27.80 24.80
CA ASN A 392 -3.50 26.37 24.97
C ASN A 392 -3.45 25.61 23.65
N SER A 393 -3.28 24.30 23.67
CA SER A 393 -3.50 23.48 22.47
C SER A 393 -4.93 23.65 21.94
N ARG A 394 -5.08 23.83 20.63
CA ARG A 394 -6.37 24.02 19.97
C ARG A 394 -7.30 22.84 20.30
N GLY A 395 -8.54 23.15 20.66
CA GLY A 395 -9.53 22.17 21.12
C GLY A 395 -9.48 21.91 22.63
N TYR A 396 -8.51 22.46 23.37
CA TYR A 396 -8.46 22.38 24.82
C TYR A 396 -9.66 23.07 25.47
N THR A 397 -10.19 22.42 26.50
CA THR A 397 -11.16 23.00 27.43
C THR A 397 -11.10 22.23 28.74
N ASN A 398 -11.16 22.93 29.87
CA ASN A 398 -11.26 22.32 31.20
C ASN A 398 -12.66 21.76 31.51
N ARG A 399 -13.59 21.85 30.55
CA ARG A 399 -14.98 21.41 30.68
C ARG A 399 -15.19 19.92 30.41
N TRP A 400 -14.22 19.24 29.81
CA TRP A 400 -14.28 17.78 29.73
C TRP A 400 -13.87 17.19 31.07
N ARG A 401 -14.84 16.55 31.75
CA ARG A 401 -14.70 16.02 33.10
C ARG A 401 -15.06 14.55 33.17
N ALA A 402 -14.49 13.85 34.15
CA ALA A 402 -14.80 12.46 34.44
C ALA A 402 -16.17 12.35 35.12
N VAL A 403 -16.98 11.37 34.74
CA VAL A 403 -18.30 11.12 35.36
C VAL A 403 -18.17 10.61 36.81
N ALA A 404 -17.02 10.02 37.16
CA ALA A 404 -16.85 9.36 38.46
C ALA A 404 -16.56 10.32 39.61
N ASP A 405 -15.84 11.40 39.35
CA ASP A 405 -15.24 12.30 40.35
C ASP A 405 -15.13 13.75 39.87
N ASP A 406 -15.69 14.08 38.70
CA ASP A 406 -15.72 15.42 38.11
C ASP A 406 -14.33 16.01 37.79
N ASP A 407 -13.27 15.20 37.82
CA ASP A 407 -11.91 15.65 37.53
C ASP A 407 -11.77 16.08 36.06
N ALA A 408 -11.07 17.20 35.85
CA ALA A 408 -10.75 17.68 34.50
C ALA A 408 -9.84 16.67 33.78
N LEU A 409 -10.27 16.21 32.62
CA LEU A 409 -9.59 15.17 31.86
C LEU A 409 -8.48 15.72 30.93
N LEU A 410 -8.43 17.05 30.75
CA LEU A 410 -7.50 17.74 29.87
C LEU A 410 -6.60 18.69 30.65
N VAL A 411 -5.34 18.80 30.23
CA VAL A 411 -4.30 19.61 30.88
C VAL A 411 -4.17 20.96 30.17
N THR A 412 -4.10 22.06 30.92
CA THR A 412 -3.89 23.41 30.37
C THR A 412 -2.49 23.55 29.76
N GLY A 413 -2.33 24.40 28.74
CA GLY A 413 -1.06 24.71 28.08
C GLY A 413 -0.91 24.09 26.69
N ASP A 414 0.31 24.10 26.18
CA ASP A 414 0.69 23.66 24.83
C ASP A 414 1.35 22.27 24.80
N SER A 415 1.18 21.50 25.88
CA SER A 415 1.90 20.23 26.13
C SER A 415 1.33 19.01 25.41
N TYR A 416 0.53 19.18 24.35
CA TYR A 416 -0.03 18.09 23.57
C TYR A 416 0.72 17.87 22.25
N TYR A 417 0.85 16.60 21.88
CA TYR A 417 1.39 16.15 20.60
C TYR A 417 0.28 15.51 19.76
N CYS A 418 0.03 16.06 18.57
CA CYS A 418 -1.12 15.75 17.74
C CYS A 418 -0.79 14.74 16.65
N ALA A 419 -1.57 13.66 16.58
CA ALA A 419 -1.43 12.63 15.54
C ALA A 419 -1.76 13.17 14.13
N GLU A 420 -2.54 14.25 14.05
CA GLU A 420 -2.84 14.97 12.80
C GLU A 420 -1.57 15.43 12.08
N LYS A 421 -0.57 15.99 12.79
CA LYS A 421 0.69 16.45 12.18
C LYS A 421 1.44 15.32 11.45
N ILE A 422 1.31 14.09 11.96
CA ILE A 422 1.85 12.88 11.32
C ILE A 422 1.01 12.50 10.10
N ARG A 423 -0.32 12.46 10.24
CA ARG A 423 -1.25 12.11 9.14
C ARG A 423 -1.16 13.08 7.97
N ASP A 424 -0.91 14.36 8.26
CA ASP A 424 -0.71 15.38 7.24
C ASP A 424 0.65 15.32 6.58
N GLY A 425 1.58 14.51 7.09
CA GLY A 425 2.96 14.46 6.60
C GLY A 425 3.75 15.74 6.89
N SER A 426 3.38 16.51 7.93
CA SER A 426 4.08 17.75 8.34
C SER A 426 5.45 17.49 8.93
N VAL A 427 5.73 16.23 9.20
CA VAL A 427 6.99 15.71 9.71
C VAL A 427 7.30 14.42 8.96
N THR A 428 8.59 14.15 8.75
CA THR A 428 9.04 12.83 8.31
C THR A 428 8.61 11.79 9.33
N SER A 429 7.84 10.81 8.89
CA SER A 429 7.29 9.76 9.76
C SER A 429 7.61 8.38 9.22
N TYR A 430 7.40 7.37 10.05
CA TYR A 430 7.70 5.99 9.74
C TYR A 430 6.48 5.14 10.06
N THR A 431 6.03 4.36 9.08
CA THR A 431 5.07 3.29 9.31
C THR A 431 5.85 2.01 9.57
N PHE A 432 5.80 1.53 10.81
CA PHE A 432 6.31 0.23 11.21
C PHE A 432 5.20 -0.80 11.06
N GLU A 433 5.40 -1.80 10.21
CA GLU A 433 4.51 -2.94 10.08
C GLU A 433 5.19 -4.22 10.55
N LEU A 434 4.55 -4.91 11.49
CA LEU A 434 4.90 -6.28 11.84
C LEU A 434 4.02 -7.22 11.02
N THR A 435 4.60 -7.81 9.98
CA THR A 435 3.92 -8.69 9.03
C THR A 435 3.60 -10.04 9.66
N LYS A 436 2.56 -10.68 9.13
CA LYS A 436 2.18 -12.05 9.53
C LYS A 436 2.74 -13.09 8.55
N ARG A 437 3.12 -12.69 7.35
CA ARG A 437 3.91 -13.54 6.45
C ARG A 437 5.40 -13.25 6.69
N PRO A 438 6.22 -14.26 7.04
CA PRO A 438 7.66 -14.05 7.16
C PRO A 438 8.22 -13.62 5.81
N ASP A 439 9.04 -12.58 5.85
CA ASP A 439 10.01 -12.23 4.83
C ASP A 439 11.38 -12.78 5.25
N TYR A 440 12.34 -12.86 4.34
CA TYR A 440 13.70 -13.25 4.67
C TYR A 440 14.69 -12.17 4.21
N ARG A 441 15.72 -11.96 5.03
CA ARG A 441 16.88 -11.16 4.67
C ARG A 441 18.00 -12.08 4.25
N VAL A 442 18.64 -11.74 3.14
CA VAL A 442 19.82 -12.45 2.66
C VAL A 442 21.03 -11.87 3.36
N TYR A 443 21.74 -12.72 4.08
CA TYR A 443 23.02 -12.38 4.68
C TYR A 443 24.11 -13.11 3.90
N ASN A 444 25.19 -12.40 3.60
CA ASN A 444 26.40 -13.03 3.10
C ASN A 444 27.16 -13.60 4.31
N VAL A 445 27.49 -14.89 4.25
CA VAL A 445 28.13 -15.60 5.36
C VAL A 445 29.59 -15.16 5.53
N THR A 446 30.26 -14.78 4.45
CA THR A 446 31.67 -14.36 4.44
C THR A 446 31.90 -13.09 5.26
N ASP A 447 31.03 -12.09 5.13
CA ASP A 447 31.16 -10.78 5.80
C ASP A 447 30.10 -10.53 6.90
N SER A 448 29.15 -11.46 7.06
CA SER A 448 28.01 -11.35 8.00
C SER A 448 27.13 -10.11 7.79
N GLN A 449 27.14 -9.52 6.58
CA GLN A 449 26.33 -8.36 6.23
C GLN A 449 25.07 -8.73 5.46
N ILE A 450 24.05 -7.88 5.55
CA ILE A 450 22.88 -7.99 4.68
C ILE A 450 23.32 -7.69 3.25
N THR A 451 22.99 -8.58 2.33
CA THR A 451 23.29 -8.40 0.92
C THR A 451 22.49 -7.23 0.36
N SER A 452 23.20 -6.24 -0.21
CA SER A 452 22.58 -5.05 -0.79
C SER A 452 21.92 -5.36 -2.13
N ILE A 453 20.61 -5.13 -2.21
CA ILE A 453 19.81 -5.20 -3.43
C ILE A 453 19.35 -3.79 -3.79
N SER A 454 19.62 -3.41 -5.04
CA SER A 454 19.30 -2.09 -5.60
C SER A 454 17.80 -1.83 -5.53
N ALA A 455 17.43 -0.65 -5.04
CA ALA A 455 16.03 -0.22 -5.06
C ALA A 455 15.55 0.00 -6.52
N PRO A 456 14.27 -0.31 -6.81
CA PRO A 456 13.65 0.03 -8.07
C PRO A 456 13.74 1.53 -8.34
N LYS A 457 13.94 1.90 -9.60
CA LYS A 457 13.89 3.29 -10.04
C LYS A 457 12.50 3.65 -10.53
N SER A 458 12.04 4.83 -10.17
CA SER A 458 10.76 5.37 -10.65
C SER A 458 11.01 6.41 -11.72
N TYR A 459 10.37 6.25 -12.87
CA TYR A 459 10.47 7.15 -14.00
C TYR A 459 9.11 7.76 -14.33
N GLU A 460 9.09 9.03 -14.68
CA GLU A 460 7.91 9.70 -15.22
C GLU A 460 7.87 9.53 -16.74
N TYR A 461 6.71 9.16 -17.25
CA TYR A 461 6.40 9.14 -18.67
C TYR A 461 5.19 10.01 -18.95
N GLU A 462 5.38 11.04 -19.78
CA GLU A 462 4.28 11.81 -20.35
C GLU A 462 3.92 11.23 -21.72
N VAL A 463 2.66 10.82 -21.90
CA VAL A 463 2.20 10.24 -23.16
C VAL A 463 2.22 11.32 -24.25
N PRO A 464 2.98 11.16 -25.34
CA PRO A 464 3.08 12.17 -26.39
C PRO A 464 1.78 12.29 -27.21
N ALA A 465 1.68 13.36 -27.98
CA ALA A 465 0.54 13.62 -28.87
C ALA A 465 0.50 12.70 -30.11
N SER A 466 1.62 12.07 -30.48
CA SER A 466 1.72 11.19 -31.64
C SER A 466 2.77 10.10 -31.41
N GLY A 467 2.76 9.08 -32.26
CA GLY A 467 3.72 7.96 -32.18
C GLY A 467 3.39 6.92 -31.09
N ILE A 468 2.18 6.95 -30.55
CA ILE A 468 1.68 5.98 -29.57
C ILE A 468 0.66 5.05 -30.18
N THR A 469 0.76 3.78 -29.83
CA THR A 469 -0.26 2.77 -30.12
C THR A 469 -1.06 2.49 -28.86
N TYR A 470 -2.38 2.72 -28.93
CA TYR A 470 -3.31 2.35 -27.87
C TYR A 470 -3.87 0.95 -28.13
N ASN A 471 -3.98 0.14 -27.08
CA ASN A 471 -4.46 -1.24 -27.15
C ASN A 471 -5.99 -1.33 -27.11
N PHE A 472 -6.67 -0.27 -26.69
CA PHE A 472 -8.13 -0.19 -26.64
C PHE A 472 -8.65 0.95 -27.53
N SER A 473 -9.76 0.69 -28.22
CA SER A 473 -10.41 1.67 -29.09
C SER A 473 -10.98 2.83 -28.27
N GLY A 474 -10.81 4.07 -28.76
CA GLY A 474 -11.31 5.26 -28.10
C GLY A 474 -10.44 5.76 -26.94
N THR A 475 -9.33 5.07 -26.63
CA THR A 475 -8.36 5.55 -25.64
C THR A 475 -7.57 6.73 -26.20
N ASN A 476 -7.51 7.82 -25.43
CA ASN A 476 -6.60 8.94 -25.63
C ASN A 476 -6.02 9.34 -24.26
N LEU A 477 -4.70 9.22 -24.12
CA LEU A 477 -3.99 9.50 -22.89
C LEU A 477 -2.94 10.61 -23.07
N THR A 478 -2.94 11.34 -24.20
CA THR A 478 -1.98 12.41 -24.47
C THR A 478 -1.89 13.41 -23.32
N GLY A 479 -0.67 13.77 -22.94
CA GLY A 479 -0.37 14.71 -21.85
C GLY A 479 -0.57 14.14 -20.44
N LYS A 480 -1.08 12.91 -20.30
CA LYS A 480 -1.15 12.24 -18.99
C LYS A 480 0.23 11.74 -18.58
N LYS A 481 0.51 11.84 -17.29
CA LYS A 481 1.78 11.41 -16.68
C LYS A 481 1.60 10.14 -15.88
N TYR A 482 2.43 9.15 -16.16
CA TYR A 482 2.48 7.89 -15.44
C TYR A 482 3.84 7.72 -14.77
N THR A 483 3.83 7.20 -13.54
CA THR A 483 5.06 6.75 -12.88
C THR A 483 5.28 5.28 -13.21
N LEU A 484 6.29 5.00 -14.03
CA LEU A 484 6.71 3.65 -14.39
C LEU A 484 7.83 3.20 -13.45
N LYS A 485 7.86 1.92 -13.08
CA LYS A 485 8.84 1.39 -12.11
C LYS A 485 9.76 0.37 -12.76
N PHE A 486 11.06 0.64 -12.73
CA PHE A 486 12.09 -0.27 -13.24
C PHE A 486 12.68 -1.08 -12.09
N GLU A 487 12.46 -2.40 -12.10
CA GLU A 487 12.90 -3.32 -11.04
C GLU A 487 14.27 -3.97 -11.33
N GLY A 488 14.91 -3.61 -12.45
CA GLY A 488 16.30 -4.01 -12.73
C GLY A 488 16.50 -5.22 -13.65
N PHE A 489 15.45 -5.71 -14.33
CA PHE A 489 15.54 -6.89 -15.20
C PHE A 489 15.01 -6.66 -16.61
N GLY A 490 15.14 -5.44 -17.13
CA GLY A 490 14.52 -5.05 -18.40
C GLY A 490 12.99 -4.88 -18.33
N GLU A 491 12.36 -5.29 -17.23
CA GLU A 491 10.93 -5.11 -16.99
C GLU A 491 10.62 -3.74 -16.39
N LEU A 492 9.65 -3.09 -17.01
CA LEU A 492 9.09 -1.83 -16.57
C LEU A 492 7.65 -2.08 -16.15
N HIS A 493 7.35 -1.78 -14.89
CA HIS A 493 6.07 -2.05 -14.26
C HIS A 493 5.22 -0.79 -14.15
N ASN A 494 3.99 -1.00 -13.67
CA ASN A 494 3.02 0.06 -13.36
C ASN A 494 2.46 0.79 -14.58
N PHE A 495 2.39 0.09 -15.73
CA PHE A 495 1.61 0.57 -16.86
C PHE A 495 0.12 0.64 -16.50
N PRO A 496 -0.59 1.71 -16.91
CA PRO A 496 -2.05 1.73 -16.85
C PRO A 496 -2.60 0.65 -17.78
N GLY A 497 -3.73 0.04 -17.42
CA GLY A 497 -4.28 -1.06 -18.20
C GLY A 497 -5.63 -1.55 -17.67
N GLN A 498 -6.19 -2.52 -18.37
CA GLN A 498 -7.49 -3.11 -18.07
C GLN A 498 -7.43 -4.63 -18.14
N VAL A 499 -8.30 -5.28 -17.39
CA VAL A 499 -8.50 -6.73 -17.45
C VAL A 499 -9.35 -7.06 -18.67
N PHE A 500 -8.79 -7.86 -19.57
CA PHE A 500 -9.45 -8.40 -20.75
C PHE A 500 -9.77 -9.87 -20.53
N ASN A 501 -10.99 -10.28 -20.84
CA ASN A 501 -11.43 -11.66 -20.81
C ASN A 501 -11.18 -12.30 -22.18
N THR A 502 -10.15 -13.15 -22.28
CA THR A 502 -9.75 -13.80 -23.54
C THR A 502 -10.76 -14.83 -24.04
N CYS A 503 -11.64 -15.34 -23.16
CA CYS A 503 -12.66 -16.31 -23.52
C CYS A 503 -13.90 -15.67 -24.16
N THR A 504 -14.27 -14.45 -23.74
CA THR A 504 -15.43 -13.72 -24.27
C THR A 504 -15.07 -12.59 -25.22
N GLY A 505 -13.81 -12.14 -25.20
CA GLY A 505 -13.35 -10.96 -25.93
C GLY A 505 -13.78 -9.63 -25.30
N ALA A 506 -14.30 -9.64 -24.07
CA ALA A 506 -14.81 -8.46 -23.39
C ALA A 506 -13.76 -7.81 -22.47
N VAL A 507 -13.81 -6.49 -22.39
CA VAL A 507 -13.10 -5.72 -21.36
C VAL A 507 -13.92 -5.79 -20.07
N VAL A 508 -13.27 -6.19 -18.97
CA VAL A 508 -13.89 -6.34 -17.64
C VAL A 508 -13.72 -5.07 -16.80
N GLY A 509 -12.67 -4.29 -17.08
CA GLY A 509 -12.35 -3.04 -16.40
C GLY A 509 -10.98 -3.07 -15.71
N ARG A 510 -10.62 -2.01 -14.99
CA ARG A 510 -9.28 -1.88 -14.36
C ARG A 510 -9.04 -2.87 -13.21
N TYR A 511 -10.09 -3.30 -12.51
CA TYR A 511 -10.01 -4.16 -11.33
C TYR A 511 -11.00 -5.33 -11.40
N VAL A 512 -10.65 -6.45 -10.79
CA VAL A 512 -11.52 -7.64 -10.65
C VAL A 512 -11.48 -8.15 -9.20
N ASP A 513 -12.60 -8.68 -8.69
CA ASP A 513 -12.66 -9.19 -7.31
C ASP A 513 -12.00 -10.56 -7.16
N SER A 514 -12.15 -11.37 -8.21
CA SER A 514 -11.53 -12.68 -8.30
C SER A 514 -10.85 -12.81 -9.66
N TRP A 515 -9.67 -13.41 -9.65
CA TRP A 515 -8.97 -13.73 -10.87
C TRP A 515 -9.63 -14.93 -11.55
N ASN A 516 -9.98 -14.79 -12.82
CA ASN A 516 -10.41 -15.90 -13.67
C ASN A 516 -9.25 -16.32 -14.58
N GLN A 517 -9.10 -17.60 -14.87
CA GLN A 517 -8.05 -18.11 -15.77
C GLN A 517 -8.10 -17.51 -17.19
N CYS A 518 -9.25 -17.03 -17.64
CA CYS A 518 -9.44 -16.32 -18.92
C CYS A 518 -9.01 -14.84 -18.85
N TYR A 519 -8.72 -14.29 -17.67
CA TYR A 519 -8.37 -12.87 -17.53
C TYR A 519 -6.90 -12.63 -17.85
N ARG A 520 -6.63 -11.55 -18.58
CA ARG A 520 -5.29 -11.03 -18.83
C ARG A 520 -5.30 -9.53 -18.59
N PHE A 521 -4.29 -9.01 -17.91
CA PHE A 521 -4.12 -7.57 -17.77
C PHE A 521 -3.40 -7.04 -19.01
N ILE A 522 -4.04 -6.13 -19.73
CA ILE A 522 -3.51 -5.55 -20.96
C ILE A 522 -3.24 -4.06 -20.71
N PRO A 523 -2.01 -3.57 -20.92
CA PRO A 523 -1.70 -2.15 -20.85
C PRO A 523 -2.57 -1.31 -21.79
N GLU A 524 -2.87 -0.06 -21.45
CA GLU A 524 -3.62 0.88 -22.31
C GLU A 524 -2.85 1.23 -23.59
N PHE A 525 -1.53 1.26 -23.52
CA PHE A 525 -0.65 1.65 -24.63
C PHE A 525 0.64 0.84 -24.64
N THR A 526 1.26 0.78 -25.82
CA THR A 526 2.60 0.23 -26.02
C THR A 526 3.63 1.35 -25.99
N LEU A 527 4.68 1.19 -25.18
CA LEU A 527 5.77 2.16 -25.08
C LEU A 527 6.67 2.04 -26.33
N PRO A 528 6.81 3.09 -27.15
CA PRO A 528 7.56 3.00 -28.39
C PRO A 528 9.06 2.95 -28.14
N ASP A 529 9.79 2.34 -29.08
CA ASP A 529 11.25 2.41 -29.10
C ASP A 529 11.71 3.87 -29.13
N GLY A 530 12.71 4.18 -28.31
CA GLY A 530 13.24 5.52 -28.14
C GLY A 530 12.42 6.44 -27.24
N ALA A 531 11.32 5.96 -26.62
CA ALA A 531 10.59 6.73 -25.60
C ALA A 531 11.53 7.22 -24.51
N ILE A 532 11.34 8.48 -24.11
CA ILE A 532 12.15 9.14 -23.08
C ILE A 532 11.40 9.06 -21.76
N LEU A 533 12.05 8.51 -20.74
CA LEU A 533 11.54 8.49 -19.37
C LEU A 533 12.44 9.36 -18.49
N THR A 534 11.85 10.20 -17.65
CA THR A 534 12.57 11.10 -16.75
C THR A 534 12.66 10.50 -15.36
N ASP A 535 13.85 10.39 -14.78
CA ASP A 535 14.02 9.88 -13.41
C ASP A 535 13.27 10.80 -12.42
N LYS A 536 12.42 10.25 -11.55
CA LYS A 536 11.71 11.07 -10.54
C LYS A 536 12.64 11.58 -9.44
N THR A 537 13.80 10.96 -9.27
CA THR A 537 14.77 11.26 -8.20
C THR A 537 16.00 12.02 -8.70
N GLY A 538 16.14 12.22 -10.01
CA GLY A 538 17.29 12.86 -10.62
C GLY A 538 16.93 13.68 -11.86
N SER A 539 17.95 14.19 -12.55
CA SER A 539 17.81 14.92 -13.82
C SER A 539 17.99 14.03 -15.05
N ASP A 540 18.26 12.74 -14.85
CA ASP A 540 18.63 11.85 -15.92
C ASP A 540 17.40 11.37 -16.70
N ASN A 541 17.53 11.42 -18.03
CA ASN A 541 16.56 10.86 -18.95
C ASN A 541 17.10 9.54 -19.49
N ILE A 542 16.27 8.49 -19.46
CA ILE A 542 16.58 7.20 -20.09
C ILE A 542 15.80 7.03 -21.39
N LYS A 543 16.41 6.35 -22.36
CA LYS A 543 15.74 5.94 -23.59
C LYS A 543 15.36 4.47 -23.51
N VAL A 544 14.12 4.17 -23.88
CA VAL A 544 13.57 2.82 -23.88
C VAL A 544 13.98 2.09 -25.15
N ARG A 545 14.40 0.83 -24.99
CA ARG A 545 14.41 -0.17 -26.06
C ARG A 545 13.42 -1.24 -25.64
N ALA A 546 12.26 -1.26 -26.28
CA ALA A 546 11.22 -2.24 -26.00
C ALA A 546 11.72 -3.62 -26.44
N LEU A 547 11.78 -4.56 -25.50
CA LEU A 547 11.85 -5.97 -25.83
C LEU A 547 10.50 -6.34 -26.45
N ARG A 548 10.46 -7.23 -27.46
CA ARG A 548 9.22 -7.67 -28.12
C ARG A 548 8.20 -8.04 -27.03
N GLY A 549 7.15 -7.24 -26.90
CA GLY A 549 6.16 -7.38 -25.83
C GLY A 549 5.30 -8.63 -26.00
N ASP A 550 4.34 -8.81 -25.09
CA ASP A 550 3.35 -9.89 -25.23
C ASP A 550 2.46 -9.65 -26.45
N GLU A 551 2.50 -10.57 -27.41
CA GLU A 551 1.59 -10.58 -28.55
C GLU A 551 0.43 -11.55 -28.26
N TYR A 552 -0.79 -11.01 -28.18
CA TYR A 552 -2.00 -11.80 -27.98
C TYR A 552 -2.65 -12.12 -29.32
N LEU A 553 -2.76 -13.41 -29.64
CA LEU A 553 -3.41 -13.87 -30.87
C LEU A 553 -4.93 -13.78 -30.73
N LYS A 554 -5.59 -13.02 -31.60
CA LYS A 554 -7.06 -12.96 -31.68
C LYS A 554 -7.58 -14.24 -32.33
N LYS A 555 -8.47 -14.96 -31.64
CA LYS A 555 -9.25 -16.04 -32.26
C LYS A 555 -10.17 -15.44 -33.32
N LEU A 556 -10.00 -15.86 -34.56
CA LEU A 556 -10.91 -15.46 -35.65
C LEU A 556 -12.17 -16.32 -35.59
N SER A 557 -13.34 -15.69 -35.76
CA SER A 557 -14.63 -16.39 -35.85
C SER A 557 -14.77 -17.18 -37.16
N THR A 558 -14.03 -16.79 -38.20
CA THR A 558 -13.97 -17.44 -39.49
C THR A 558 -12.52 -17.54 -39.94
N LEU A 559 -12.17 -18.59 -40.70
CA LEU A 559 -10.84 -18.67 -41.29
C LEU A 559 -10.59 -17.48 -42.24
N PRO A 560 -9.37 -16.92 -42.27
CA PRO A 560 -8.96 -15.99 -43.31
C PRO A 560 -9.15 -16.58 -44.70
N SER A 561 -9.56 -15.76 -45.65
CA SER A 561 -9.70 -16.16 -47.06
C SER A 561 -8.42 -16.82 -47.58
N GLY A 562 -8.53 -17.98 -48.22
CA GLY A 562 -7.41 -18.76 -48.74
C GLY A 562 -6.79 -19.77 -47.76
N ARG A 563 -7.22 -19.83 -46.49
CA ARG A 563 -6.89 -20.95 -45.59
C ARG A 563 -8.06 -21.92 -45.51
N VAL A 564 -7.77 -23.20 -45.69
CA VAL A 564 -8.73 -24.31 -45.56
C VAL A 564 -8.14 -25.30 -44.57
N TYR A 565 -8.84 -25.57 -43.47
CA TYR A 565 -8.58 -26.79 -42.71
C TYR A 565 -9.33 -27.91 -43.42
N THR A 566 -8.60 -28.88 -43.95
CA THR A 566 -9.16 -30.07 -44.63
C THR A 566 -9.46 -31.21 -43.65
N LYS A 567 -9.22 -30.96 -42.36
CA LYS A 567 -9.21 -31.91 -41.28
C LYS A 567 -10.08 -31.37 -40.16
N ASP A 568 -11.00 -32.18 -39.67
CA ASP A 568 -11.94 -31.86 -38.60
C ASP A 568 -11.49 -32.46 -37.26
N LEU A 569 -12.23 -32.21 -36.19
CA LEU A 569 -11.97 -32.80 -34.87
C LEU A 569 -11.93 -34.35 -34.94
N SER A 570 -12.70 -34.95 -35.86
CA SER A 570 -12.73 -36.40 -36.11
C SER A 570 -11.45 -36.95 -36.75
N ASP A 571 -10.59 -36.10 -37.30
CA ASP A 571 -9.28 -36.49 -37.80
C ASP A 571 -8.22 -36.54 -36.69
N LEU A 572 -8.52 -36.03 -35.49
CA LEU A 572 -7.68 -36.28 -34.33
C LEU A 572 -7.80 -37.76 -33.94
N PRO A 573 -6.71 -38.41 -33.48
CA PRO A 573 -6.78 -39.76 -32.97
C PRO A 573 -7.86 -39.86 -31.89
N SER A 574 -8.69 -40.90 -31.96
CA SER A 574 -9.67 -41.15 -30.92
C SER A 574 -8.95 -41.43 -29.60
N SER A 575 -9.61 -41.20 -28.45
CA SER A 575 -9.02 -41.54 -27.15
C SER A 575 -8.59 -43.01 -27.03
N SER A 576 -9.18 -43.90 -27.84
CA SER A 576 -8.76 -45.30 -27.99
C SER A 576 -7.47 -45.50 -28.80
N ASP A 577 -7.13 -44.57 -29.69
CA ASP A 577 -5.87 -44.56 -30.44
C ASP A 577 -4.73 -43.95 -29.63
N LEU A 578 -5.07 -43.19 -28.58
CA LEU A 578 -4.11 -42.68 -27.61
C LEU A 578 -3.68 -43.80 -26.67
N VAL A 579 -2.62 -44.51 -27.04
CA VAL A 579 -1.98 -45.46 -26.14
C VAL A 579 -1.28 -44.69 -25.03
N THR A 580 -1.62 -44.95 -23.78
CA THR A 580 -0.80 -44.51 -22.64
C THR A 580 0.49 -45.31 -22.70
N VAL A 581 1.50 -44.79 -23.40
CA VAL A 581 2.76 -45.52 -23.62
C VAL A 581 3.55 -45.71 -22.32
N SER A 582 3.22 -44.95 -21.28
CA SER A 582 3.75 -45.07 -19.91
C SER A 582 3.09 -44.03 -18.98
N THR A 583 2.89 -44.34 -17.69
CA THR A 583 2.59 -43.34 -16.64
C THR A 583 3.84 -42.53 -16.25
N ALA A 584 5.00 -42.88 -16.80
CA ALA A 584 6.28 -42.20 -16.66
C ALA A 584 6.78 -41.71 -18.03
N ILE A 585 7.11 -40.43 -18.17
CA ILE A 585 7.56 -39.80 -19.43
C ILE A 585 9.01 -40.25 -19.83
N GLY A 586 9.43 -41.45 -19.39
CA GLY A 586 10.79 -41.95 -19.46
C GLY A 586 11.69 -41.36 -18.36
N SER A 587 12.89 -41.94 -18.20
CA SER A 587 13.94 -41.35 -17.37
C SER A 587 14.35 -40.00 -17.96
N LYS A 588 14.63 -39.00 -17.11
CA LYS A 588 15.22 -37.72 -17.52
C LYS A 588 16.42 -38.02 -18.45
N PRO A 589 16.48 -37.46 -19.68
CA PRO A 589 17.61 -37.70 -20.56
C PRO A 589 18.92 -37.31 -19.87
N THR A 590 19.91 -38.19 -19.89
CA THR A 590 21.19 -38.00 -19.19
C THR A 590 22.27 -37.39 -20.07
N THR A 591 22.06 -37.36 -21.38
CA THR A 591 22.97 -36.82 -22.39
C THR A 591 22.26 -35.80 -23.26
N GLY A 592 22.99 -34.81 -23.78
CA GLY A 592 22.47 -33.80 -24.71
C GLY A 592 21.54 -32.75 -24.10
N ILE A 593 21.27 -32.78 -22.79
CA ILE A 593 20.52 -31.70 -22.14
C ILE A 593 21.46 -30.59 -21.69
N LEU A 594 21.30 -29.41 -22.29
CA LEU A 594 21.99 -28.20 -21.85
C LEU A 594 21.74 -27.93 -20.36
N ASN A 595 22.79 -27.54 -19.65
CA ASN A 595 22.77 -27.29 -18.20
C ASN A 595 22.17 -28.43 -17.36
N SER A 596 22.28 -29.70 -17.82
CA SER A 596 21.68 -30.86 -17.15
C SER A 596 20.17 -30.69 -16.88
N GLY A 597 19.47 -29.92 -17.71
CA GLY A 597 18.04 -29.60 -17.57
C GLY A 597 17.71 -28.56 -16.51
N LYS A 598 18.71 -27.90 -15.91
CA LYS A 598 18.51 -26.67 -15.15
C LYS A 598 18.31 -25.48 -16.11
N ALA A 599 17.81 -24.36 -15.62
CA ALA A 599 17.60 -23.16 -16.43
C ALA A 599 18.94 -22.66 -17.01
N SER A 600 19.01 -22.45 -18.33
CA SER A 600 20.21 -21.91 -19.00
C SER A 600 20.30 -20.39 -18.97
N VAL A 601 19.17 -19.73 -18.73
CA VAL A 601 19.06 -18.28 -18.55
C VAL A 601 18.30 -18.02 -17.25
N ILE A 602 18.87 -17.20 -16.37
CA ILE A 602 18.27 -16.83 -15.09
C ILE A 602 18.26 -15.30 -15.01
N HIS A 603 17.06 -14.71 -15.08
CA HIS A 603 16.85 -13.26 -15.01
C HIS A 603 17.77 -12.45 -15.94
N GLY A 604 17.80 -12.82 -17.22
CA GLY A 604 18.59 -12.16 -18.26
C GLY A 604 20.05 -12.61 -18.35
N GLU A 605 20.58 -13.31 -17.35
CA GLU A 605 21.95 -13.84 -17.37
C GLU A 605 22.01 -15.24 -17.97
N THR A 606 22.90 -15.43 -18.94
CA THR A 606 23.16 -16.77 -19.51
C THR A 606 24.12 -17.52 -18.60
N VAL A 607 23.60 -18.48 -17.83
CA VAL A 607 24.38 -19.30 -16.89
C VAL A 607 24.92 -20.58 -17.54
N ALA A 608 24.37 -20.97 -18.69
CA ALA A 608 24.88 -22.06 -19.51
C ALA A 608 24.59 -21.77 -20.98
N ALA A 609 25.63 -21.40 -21.72
CA ALA A 609 25.51 -21.18 -23.16
C ALA A 609 25.47 -22.52 -23.91
N PRO A 610 24.66 -22.65 -24.97
CA PRO A 610 24.78 -23.77 -25.89
C PRO A 610 26.19 -23.79 -26.51
N SER A 611 26.75 -24.98 -26.70
CA SER A 611 27.98 -25.14 -27.50
C SER A 611 27.73 -24.58 -28.90
N GLN A 612 28.55 -23.62 -29.33
CA GLN A 612 28.52 -23.09 -30.70
C GLN A 612 28.90 -24.17 -31.72
#